data_AF-A0A1V6C1R2-F1
#
_entry.id   AF-A0A1V6C1R2-F1
#
_cell.length_a   1.000
_cell.length_b   1.000
_cell.length_c   1.000
_cell.angle_alpha   90.00
_cell.angle_beta   90.00
_cell.angle_gamma   90.00
#
_symmetry.space_group_name_H-M   'P 1'
#
loop_
_entity.id
_entity.type
_entity.pdbx_description
1 polymer ?
#
loop_
_entity_poly.entity_id
_entity_poly.type
_entity_poly.pdbx_seq_one_letter_code
_entity_poly.pdbx_strand_id
1 'polypeptide(L)'
;MGFAIGQLISQIIGGAMAALLIALIIQWATKKVAKFKPSYGMAYKSAFLGTVGGLILGFMLGFAFGMAGAGEAQQGGLILLSMIAGFLLQGAIYGQLLKDASSISVGLGKGYAIAGIQFAIGIGILVIITGAVLVIAS
;
A
#
# COMPACT_ATOMS: atom_id res chain seq x y z
N MET A 1 20.86 -10.99 -10.54
CA MET A 1 20.64 -9.73 -9.80
C MET A 1 20.15 -8.58 -10.68
N GLY A 2 20.74 -8.29 -11.84
CA GLY A 2 20.31 -7.17 -12.71
C GLY A 2 18.82 -7.18 -13.12
N PHE A 3 18.26 -8.36 -13.42
CA PHE A 3 16.83 -8.51 -13.74
C PHE A 3 15.90 -8.16 -12.56
N ALA A 4 16.25 -8.59 -11.34
CA ALA A 4 15.46 -8.31 -10.13
C ALA A 4 15.46 -6.82 -9.77
N ILE A 5 16.61 -6.15 -9.94
CA ILE A 5 16.74 -4.71 -9.74
C ILE A 5 15.92 -3.95 -10.80
N GLY A 6 15.99 -4.37 -12.06
CA GLY A 6 15.19 -3.80 -13.14
C GLY A 6 13.67 -3.93 -12.89
N GLN A 7 13.22 -5.08 -12.40
CA GLN A 7 11.81 -5.26 -12.02
C GLN A 7 11.40 -4.38 -10.85
N LEU A 8 12.23 -4.27 -9.81
CA LEU A 8 11.95 -3.41 -8.66
C LEU A 8 11.81 -1.93 -9.10
N ILE A 9 12.69 -1.46 -9.98
CA ILE A 9 12.64 -0.09 -10.52
C ILE A 9 11.33 0.12 -11.29
N SER A 10 10.95 -0.80 -12.17
CA SER A 10 9.69 -0.71 -12.91
C SER A 10 8.47 -0.72 -12.00
N GLN A 11 8.49 -1.52 -10.93
CA GLN A 11 7.42 -1.54 -9.91
C GLN A 11 7.36 -0.24 -9.11
N ILE A 12 8.50 0.38 -8.80
CA ILE A 12 8.54 1.69 -8.13
C ILE A 12 7.94 2.77 -9.03
N ILE A 13 8.26 2.76 -10.32
CA ILE A 13 7.71 3.72 -11.29
C ILE A 13 6.20 3.53 -11.45
N GLY A 14 5.74 2.29 -11.66
CA GLY A 14 4.31 1.97 -11.72
C GLY A 14 3.58 2.31 -10.41
N GLY A 15 4.23 2.05 -9.27
CA GLY A 15 3.76 2.41 -7.94
C GLY A 15 3.63 3.92 -7.75
N ALA A 16 4.54 4.73 -8.31
CA ALA A 16 4.47 6.18 -8.28
C ALA A 16 3.25 6.71 -9.05
N MET A 17 2.92 6.09 -10.19
CA MET A 17 1.72 6.44 -10.95
C MET A 17 0.44 6.02 -10.21
N ALA A 18 0.41 4.82 -9.65
CA ALA A 18 -0.71 4.36 -8.83
C ALA A 18 -0.91 5.25 -7.58
N ALA A 19 0.19 5.72 -6.99
CA ALA A 19 0.16 6.61 -5.82
C ALA A 19 -0.58 7.93 -6.10
N LEU A 20 -0.64 8.42 -7.35
CA LEU A 20 -1.41 9.62 -7.70
C LEU A 20 -2.92 9.42 -7.48
N LEU A 21 -3.44 8.24 -7.85
CA LEU A 21 -4.85 7.87 -7.63
C LEU A 21 -5.10 7.54 -6.16
N ILE A 22 -4.18 6.80 -5.54
CA ILE A 22 -4.26 6.46 -4.11
C ILE A 22 -4.25 7.72 -3.24
N ALA A 23 -3.51 8.76 -3.61
CA ALA A 23 -3.50 10.04 -2.88
C ALA A 23 -4.90 10.65 -2.76
N LEU A 24 -5.74 10.55 -3.80
CA LEU A 24 -7.13 11.03 -3.76
C LEU A 24 -7.97 10.20 -2.78
N ILE A 25 -7.78 8.87 -2.79
CA ILE A 25 -8.43 7.95 -1.87
C ILE A 25 -8.04 8.27 -0.42
N ILE A 26 -6.74 8.48 -0.16
CA ILE A 26 -6.23 8.84 1.16
C ILE A 26 -6.77 10.20 1.61
N GLN A 27 -6.83 11.22 0.74
CA GLN A 27 -7.42 12.51 1.10
C GLN A 27 -8.87 12.37 1.53
N TRP A 28 -9.65 11.58 0.80
CA TRP A 28 -11.05 11.33 1.12
C TRP A 28 -11.19 10.54 2.43
N ALA A 29 -10.41 9.47 2.60
CA ALA A 29 -10.39 8.65 3.81
C ALA A 29 -9.96 9.46 5.04
N THR A 30 -8.95 10.31 4.90
CA THR A 30 -8.48 11.19 5.98
C THR A 30 -9.55 12.21 6.36
N LYS A 31 -10.27 12.78 5.38
CA LYS A 31 -11.41 13.67 5.66
C LYS A 31 -12.51 12.96 6.44
N LYS A 32 -12.77 11.68 6.17
CA LYS A 32 -13.77 10.88 6.88
C LYS A 32 -13.33 10.48 8.29
N VAL A 33 -12.09 10.04 8.45
CA VAL A 33 -11.56 9.49 9.71
C VAL A 33 -11.05 10.59 10.65
N ALA A 34 -10.28 11.54 10.13
CA ALA A 34 -9.60 12.56 10.90
C ALA A 34 -10.29 13.93 10.84
N LYS A 35 -11.37 14.08 10.06
CA LYS A 35 -12.18 15.31 9.90
C LYS A 35 -11.44 16.51 9.30
N PHE A 36 -10.23 16.32 8.77
CA PHE A 36 -9.48 17.34 8.04
C PHE A 36 -9.00 16.81 6.68
N LYS A 37 -8.66 17.72 5.77
CA LYS A 37 -8.17 17.37 4.44
C LYS A 37 -6.65 17.60 4.37
N PRO A 38 -5.81 16.54 4.32
CA PRO A 38 -4.37 16.71 4.13
C PRO A 38 -4.09 17.27 2.74
N SER A 39 -3.00 18.03 2.60
CA SER A 39 -2.55 18.52 1.29
C SER A 39 -2.28 17.34 0.35
N TYR A 40 -2.52 17.54 -0.95
CA TYR A 40 -2.36 16.46 -1.93
C TYR A 40 -0.93 15.92 -1.97
N GLY A 41 0.06 16.81 -1.83
CA GLY A 41 1.47 16.42 -1.74
C GLY A 41 1.79 15.54 -0.53
N MET A 42 1.15 15.78 0.63
CA MET A 42 1.31 14.92 1.81
C MET A 42 0.66 13.55 1.59
N ALA A 43 -0.57 13.52 1.06
CA ALA A 43 -1.27 12.27 0.76
C ALA A 43 -0.55 11.43 -0.31
N TYR A 44 0.03 12.10 -1.32
CA TYR A 44 0.85 11.46 -2.34
C TYR A 44 2.14 10.89 -1.76
N LYS A 45 2.88 11.68 -0.97
CA LYS A 45 4.11 11.21 -0.32
C LYS A 45 3.84 10.02 0.60
N SER A 46 2.75 10.07 1.38
CA SER A 46 2.39 8.96 2.25
C SER A 46 2.00 7.72 1.45
N ALA A 47 1.20 7.87 0.38
CA ALA A 47 0.86 6.77 -0.53
C ALA A 47 2.12 6.15 -1.16
N PHE A 48 3.00 6.98 -1.72
CA PHE A 48 4.22 6.57 -2.38
C PHE A 48 5.17 5.84 -1.43
N LEU A 49 5.41 6.39 -0.23
CA LEU A 49 6.24 5.75 0.78
C LEU A 49 5.61 4.45 1.30
N GLY A 50 4.28 4.38 1.39
CA GLY A 50 3.56 3.15 1.70
C GLY A 50 3.76 2.07 0.63
N THR A 51 3.69 2.45 -0.65
CA THR A 51 3.91 1.54 -1.78
C THR A 51 5.37 1.08 -1.88
N VAL A 52 6.32 2.02 -1.90
CA VAL A 52 7.75 1.69 -1.98
C VAL A 52 8.20 0.92 -0.75
N GLY A 53 7.79 1.36 0.43
CA GLY A 53 8.07 0.66 1.68
C GLY A 53 7.53 -0.77 1.65
N GLY A 54 6.29 -0.97 1.21
CA GLY A 54 5.69 -2.30 1.05
C GLY A 54 6.43 -3.18 0.03
N LEU A 55 6.85 -2.62 -1.10
CA LEU A 55 7.63 -3.34 -2.12
C LEU A 55 9.00 -3.78 -1.58
N ILE A 56 9.71 -2.89 -0.87
CA ILE A 56 10.99 -3.22 -0.25
C ILE A 56 10.80 -4.30 0.82
N LEU A 57 9.77 -4.18 1.66
CA LEU A 57 9.46 -5.16 2.70
C LEU A 57 9.13 -6.53 2.10
N GLY A 58 8.31 -6.56 1.05
CA GLY A 58 7.99 -7.78 0.31
C GLY A 58 9.21 -8.40 -0.36
N PHE A 59 10.10 -7.58 -0.93
CA PHE A 59 11.36 -8.05 -1.52
C PHE A 59 12.29 -8.66 -0.46
N MET A 60 12.43 -8.01 0.70
CA MET A 60 13.25 -8.52 1.81
C MET A 60 12.69 -9.82 2.38
N LEU A 61 11.37 -9.91 2.59
CA LEU A 61 10.71 -11.12 3.04
C LEU A 61 10.87 -12.25 2.01
N GLY A 62 10.63 -11.97 0.73
CA GLY A 62 10.84 -12.92 -0.35
C GLY A 62 12.28 -13.44 -0.41
N PHE A 63 13.26 -12.56 -0.25
CA PHE A 63 14.67 -12.94 -0.22
C PHE A 63 15.01 -13.80 1.00
N ALA A 64 14.57 -13.40 2.21
CA ALA A 64 14.83 -14.14 3.44
C ALA A 64 14.25 -15.56 3.41
N PHE A 65 13.01 -15.71 2.97
CA PHE A 65 12.36 -17.02 2.86
C PHE A 65 12.89 -17.85 1.68
N GLY A 66 13.28 -17.20 0.58
CA GLY A 66 13.94 -17.84 -0.55
C GLY A 66 15.31 -18.43 -0.18
N MET A 67 16.09 -17.73 0.66
CA MET A 67 17.36 -18.26 1.17
C MET A 67 17.17 -19.34 2.24
N ALA A 68 16.05 -19.34 2.96
CA ALA A 68 15.72 -20.35 3.97
C ALA A 68 15.22 -21.69 3.37
N GLY A 69 15.14 -21.82 2.04
CA GLY A 69 14.68 -23.04 1.38
C GLY A 69 13.19 -23.31 1.57
N ALA A 70 12.39 -22.27 1.80
CA ALA A 70 10.95 -22.40 2.01
C ALA A 70 10.27 -23.04 0.79
N GLY A 71 9.56 -24.15 1.00
CA GLY A 71 8.86 -24.89 -0.05
C GLY A 71 7.58 -24.18 -0.51
N GLU A 72 6.96 -24.66 -1.59
CA GLU A 72 5.72 -24.09 -2.17
C GLU A 72 4.57 -23.99 -1.15
N ALA A 73 4.50 -24.91 -0.19
CA ALA A 73 3.51 -24.89 0.89
C ALA A 73 3.64 -23.68 1.85
N GLN A 74 4.81 -23.03 1.93
CA GLN A 74 5.05 -21.84 2.74
C GLN A 74 4.80 -20.52 1.98
N GLN A 75 4.57 -20.58 0.66
CA GLN A 75 4.30 -19.38 -0.14
C GLN A 75 3.00 -18.70 0.27
N GLY A 76 1.94 -19.47 0.60
CA GLY A 76 0.68 -18.91 1.08
C GLY A 76 0.85 -18.13 2.40
N GLY A 77 1.62 -18.69 3.34
CA GLY A 77 1.96 -18.03 4.60
C GLY A 77 2.80 -16.76 4.40
N LEU A 78 3.75 -16.80 3.47
CA LEU A 78 4.59 -15.65 3.11
C LEU A 78 3.77 -14.51 2.49
N ILE A 79 2.81 -14.83 1.63
CA ILE A 79 1.89 -13.83 1.04
C ILE A 79 1.08 -13.17 2.15
N LEU A 80 0.46 -13.96 3.04
CA LEU A 80 -0.34 -13.43 4.14
C LEU A 80 0.50 -12.54 5.07
N LEU A 81 1.72 -12.97 5.41
CA LEU A 81 2.64 -12.23 6.26
C LEU A 81 3.10 -10.92 5.61
N SER A 82 3.38 -10.96 4.30
CA SER A 82 3.73 -9.77 3.51
C SER A 82 2.57 -8.78 3.43
N MET A 83 1.33 -9.27 3.30
CA MET A 83 0.14 -8.42 3.32
C MET A 83 -0.05 -7.75 4.68
N ILE A 84 0.05 -8.50 5.78
CA ILE A 84 -0.07 -7.96 7.14
C ILE A 84 1.04 -6.94 7.41
N ALA A 85 2.29 -7.27 7.07
CA ALA A 85 3.42 -6.37 7.26
C ALA A 85 3.27 -5.08 6.43
N GLY A 86 2.83 -5.20 5.18
CA GLY A 86 2.56 -4.06 4.30
C GLY A 86 1.41 -3.19 4.82
N PHE A 87 0.34 -3.79 5.32
CA PHE A 87 -0.78 -3.08 5.96
C PHE A 87 -0.31 -2.31 7.20
N LEU A 88 0.49 -2.96 8.06
CA LEU A 88 1.00 -2.34 9.27
C LEU A 88 1.90 -1.15 8.96
N LEU A 89 2.81 -1.32 7.99
CA LEU A 89 3.68 -0.27 7.52
C LEU A 89 2.88 0.92 6.95
N GLN A 90 1.89 0.66 6.10
CA GLN A 90 1.04 1.71 5.54
C GLN A 90 0.27 2.47 6.63
N GLY A 91 -0.31 1.76 7.60
CA GLY A 91 -1.01 2.38 8.72
C GLY A 91 -0.09 3.26 9.58
N ALA A 92 1.14 2.82 9.83
CA ALA A 92 2.15 3.60 10.54
C ALA A 92 2.56 4.86 9.77
N ILE A 93 2.84 4.71 8.47
CA ILE A 93 3.20 5.83 7.58
C ILE A 93 2.07 6.86 7.54
N TYR A 94 0.81 6.42 7.43
CA TYR A 94 -0.34 7.33 7.42
C TYR A 94 -0.54 8.01 8.76
N GLY A 95 -0.39 7.29 9.87
CA GLY A 95 -0.52 7.85 11.20
C GLY A 95 0.51 8.93 11.52
N GLN A 96 1.72 8.84 10.95
CA GLN A 96 2.82 9.78 11.22
C GLN A 96 2.91 10.92 10.19
N LEU A 97 2.70 10.63 8.90
CA LEU A 97 2.93 11.60 7.82
C LEU A 97 1.71 12.45 7.50
N LEU A 98 0.49 11.93 7.73
CA LEU A 98 -0.70 12.75 7.57
C LEU A 98 -0.78 13.69 8.75
N LYS A 99 -0.73 14.99 8.46
CA LYS A 99 -0.75 16.07 9.43
C LYS A 99 -1.82 17.08 9.10
N ASP A 100 -2.44 17.61 10.14
CA ASP A 100 -3.37 18.73 10.03
C ASP A 100 -2.62 20.05 9.81
N ALA A 101 -3.33 21.14 9.52
CA ALA A 101 -2.78 22.48 9.34
C ALA A 101 -1.93 22.94 10.54
N SER A 102 -2.26 22.47 11.75
CA SER A 102 -1.50 22.71 12.99
C SER A 102 -0.28 21.78 13.15
N SER A 103 0.12 21.03 12.12
CA SER A 103 1.22 20.05 12.11
C SER A 103 1.07 18.87 13.07
N ILE A 104 -0.11 18.68 13.64
CA ILE A 104 -0.43 17.53 14.50
C ILE A 104 -0.67 16.31 13.61
N SER A 105 0.04 15.22 13.90
CA SER A 105 -0.11 13.95 13.20
C SER A 105 -1.48 13.32 13.48
N VAL A 106 -2.04 12.64 12.49
CA VAL A 106 -3.31 11.89 12.60
C VAL A 106 -3.28 10.85 13.72
N GLY A 107 -2.10 10.33 14.05
CA GLY A 107 -1.89 9.31 15.06
C GLY A 107 -2.17 7.90 14.52
N LEU A 108 -1.58 6.88 15.16
CA LEU A 108 -1.58 5.51 14.65
C LEU A 108 -2.99 4.92 14.49
N GLY A 109 -3.90 5.14 15.45
CA GLY A 109 -5.25 4.57 15.38
C GLY A 109 -6.02 5.02 14.14
N LYS A 110 -6.00 6.32 13.84
CA LYS A 110 -6.63 6.89 12.65
C LYS A 110 -5.85 6.55 11.37
N GLY A 111 -4.51 6.41 11.46
CA GLY A 111 -3.67 5.92 10.36
C GLY A 111 -4.05 4.52 9.90
N TYR A 112 -4.25 3.58 10.83
CA TYR A 112 -4.73 2.23 10.50
C TYR A 112 -6.14 2.22 9.93
N ALA A 113 -7.04 3.09 10.41
CA ALA A 113 -8.38 3.22 9.84
C ALA A 113 -8.34 3.72 8.38
N ILE A 114 -7.46 4.68 8.07
CA ILE A 114 -7.24 5.17 6.70
C ILE A 114 -6.67 4.05 5.82
N ALA A 115 -5.69 3.30 6.32
CA ALA A 115 -5.12 2.15 5.61
C ALA A 115 -6.19 1.07 5.36
N GLY A 116 -7.07 0.81 6.33
CA GLY A 116 -8.20 -0.12 6.19
C GLY A 116 -9.19 0.31 5.12
N ILE A 117 -9.55 1.60 5.07
CA ILE A 117 -10.42 2.14 4.02
C ILE A 117 -9.78 1.98 2.65
N GLN A 118 -8.49 2.33 2.52
CA GLN A 118 -7.76 2.15 1.27
C GLN A 118 -7.73 0.68 0.85
N PHE A 119 -7.47 -0.24 1.78
CA PHE A 119 -7.44 -1.67 1.50
C PHE A 119 -8.80 -2.18 1.00
N ALA A 120 -9.90 -1.78 1.65
CA ALA A 120 -11.25 -2.14 1.22
C ALA A 120 -11.59 -1.60 -0.18
N ILE A 121 -11.21 -0.34 -0.48
CA ILE A 121 -11.40 0.24 -1.81
C ILE A 121 -10.54 -0.48 -2.85
N GLY A 122 -9.29 -0.81 -2.51
CA GLY A 122 -8.40 -1.57 -3.37
C GLY A 122 -8.96 -2.94 -3.76
N ILE A 123 -9.51 -3.68 -2.78
CA ILE A 123 -10.22 -4.93 -3.04
C ILE A 123 -11.43 -4.70 -3.96
N GLY A 124 -12.25 -3.69 -3.67
CA GLY A 124 -13.41 -3.36 -4.48
C GLY A 124 -13.06 -3.10 -5.95
N ILE A 125 -12.02 -2.31 -6.21
CA ILE A 125 -11.51 -2.04 -7.56
C ILE A 125 -11.06 -3.34 -8.24
N LEU A 126 -10.31 -4.18 -7.52
CA LEU A 126 -9.78 -5.44 -8.06
C LEU A 126 -10.90 -6.41 -8.44
N VAL A 127 -11.94 -6.53 -7.60
CA VAL A 127 -13.13 -7.35 -7.89
C VAL A 127 -13.86 -6.84 -9.14
N ILE A 128 -14.05 -5.52 -9.27
CA ILE A 128 -14.72 -4.92 -10.44
C ILE A 128 -13.94 -5.19 -11.72
N ILE A 129 -12.62 -4.98 -11.71
CA ILE A 129 -11.76 -5.23 -12.87
C ILE A 129 -11.81 -6.70 -13.26
N THR A 130 -11.69 -7.61 -12.29
CA THR A 130 -11.68 -9.04 -12.54
C THR A 130 -13.03 -9.52 -13.11
N GLY A 131 -14.14 -9.03 -12.55
CA GLY A 131 -15.48 -9.31 -13.07
C GLY A 131 -15.70 -8.77 -14.47
N ALA A 132 -15.25 -7.53 -14.76
CA ALA A 132 -15.37 -6.94 -16.09
C ALA A 132 -14.57 -7.70 -17.15
N VAL A 133 -13.33 -8.11 -16.82
CA VAL A 133 -12.49 -8.93 -17.71
C VAL A 133 -13.16 -10.27 -18.00
N LEU A 134 -13.74 -10.92 -16.98
CA LEU A 134 -14.43 -12.19 -17.15
C LEU A 134 -15.64 -12.07 -18.10
N VAL A 135 -16.41 -10.99 -18.00
CA VAL A 135 -17.56 -10.73 -18.89
C VAL A 135 -17.13 -10.43 -20.33
N ILE A 136 -15.98 -9.77 -20.53
CA ILE A 136 -15.45 -9.49 -21.87
C ILE A 136 -14.85 -10.76 -22.51
N ALA A 137 -14.30 -11.66 -21.68
CA ALA A 137 -13.65 -12.89 -22.13
C ALA A 137 -14.62 -14.07 -22.37
N SER A 138 -15.89 -13.94 -21.96
CA SER A 138 -16.99 -14.90 -22.18
C SER A 138 -17.80 -14.58 -23.42
#